data_AF-A0A651E128-F1
#
_entry.id   AF-A0A651E128-F1
#
_cell.length_a   1.000
_cell.length_b   1.000
_cell.length_c   1.000
_cell.angle_alpha   90.00
_cell.angle_beta   90.00
_cell.angle_gamma   90.00
#
_symmetry.space_group_name_H-M   'P 1'
#
loop_
_entity.id
_entity.type
_entity.pdbx_description
1 polymer ?
#
loop_
_entity_poly.entity_id
_entity_poly.type
_entity_poly.pdbx_seq_one_letter_code
_entity_poly.pdbx_strand_id
1 'polypeptide(L)'
;LDYFHLDTESDRRFYLVQELAPGESLADWVAQGWRTDEAGVKDMAKQLLDILNYLHWLTPPVVHRDIKPRNVLRCADGRLYLVDFGAVQAVYGNKLTHGGTFVGTFGYMPPEQFRGKAYFASDLYALGATLMFVLTGRPPADLPQRRMKIDVRDCVHVSPDFTHWLEKILEPAVEDRFHSAQEALTALHLPAPKAIAAVSRTPRPVGSRMTIARQPDRLDIQIPPPRLKTAIAPVLIITGLLMAIAFSLGFYLGAILLLLLPLWILAAGPNSRRTLILTRETFTREWQGFGFNGHYIGSCDRLIDDVASSHTSPLTSPLPVALLGTPFQQRLWLLGLTAAEQQWLAAEVKAFVRDLG
;
A
#
# COMPACT_ATOMS: atom_id res chain seq x y z
N LEU A 1 -43.61 -4.99 13.47
CA LEU A 1 -43.64 -6.25 12.69
C LEU A 1 -42.41 -6.15 11.81
N ASP A 2 -41.33 -6.85 12.13
CA ASP A 2 -40.02 -6.54 11.52
C ASP A 2 -39.74 -7.36 10.26
N TYR A 3 -40.52 -8.43 10.04
CA TYR A 3 -40.60 -9.17 8.78
C TYR A 3 -41.87 -10.05 8.76
N PHE A 4 -42.29 -10.49 7.59
CA PHE A 4 -43.29 -11.55 7.42
C PHE A 4 -42.96 -12.39 6.17
N HIS A 5 -43.55 -13.57 6.05
CA HIS A 5 -43.43 -14.40 4.85
C HIS A 5 -44.81 -14.80 4.35
N LEU A 6 -44.94 -14.96 3.04
CA LEU A 6 -46.16 -15.46 2.40
C LEU A 6 -45.81 -16.77 1.69
N ASP A 7 -46.47 -17.84 2.13
CA ASP A 7 -46.43 -19.13 1.46
C ASP A 7 -47.58 -19.19 0.45
N THR A 8 -47.23 -19.38 -0.82
CA THR A 8 -48.15 -19.72 -1.91
C THR A 8 -47.99 -21.21 -2.24
N GLU A 9 -48.94 -21.82 -2.96
CA GLU A 9 -48.87 -23.25 -3.30
C GLU A 9 -47.58 -23.66 -4.03
N SER A 10 -46.88 -22.72 -4.67
CA SER A 10 -45.65 -22.98 -5.44
C SER A 10 -44.40 -22.23 -4.97
N ASP A 11 -44.50 -21.31 -4.00
CA ASP A 11 -43.40 -20.39 -3.67
C ASP A 11 -43.52 -19.78 -2.26
N ARG A 12 -42.40 -19.43 -1.63
CA ARG A 12 -42.31 -18.74 -0.34
C ARG A 12 -41.62 -17.38 -0.52
N ARG A 13 -42.34 -16.30 -0.23
CA ARG A 13 -41.82 -14.92 -0.34
C ARG A 13 -41.55 -14.35 1.04
N PHE A 14 -40.40 -13.69 1.21
CA PHE A 14 -40.03 -13.00 2.45
C PHE A 14 -40.16 -11.50 2.26
N TYR A 15 -40.74 -10.83 3.25
CA TYR A 15 -40.98 -9.39 3.29
C TYR A 15 -40.33 -8.81 4.54
N LEU A 16 -39.57 -7.74 4.37
CA LEU A 16 -38.99 -6.95 5.46
C LEU A 16 -39.80 -5.65 5.57
N VAL A 17 -40.24 -5.31 6.78
CA VAL A 17 -40.95 -4.04 7.03
C VAL A 17 -39.98 -3.12 7.75
N GLN A 18 -39.73 -1.95 7.17
CA GLN A 18 -38.79 -0.98 7.70
C GLN A 18 -39.45 0.40 7.73
N GLU A 19 -38.93 1.26 8.60
CA GLU A 19 -39.31 2.67 8.58
C GLU A 19 -38.89 3.30 7.24
N LEU A 20 -39.80 4.07 6.64
CA LEU A 20 -39.50 4.80 5.42
C LEU A 20 -38.64 6.02 5.77
N ALA A 21 -37.35 5.94 5.43
CA ALA A 21 -36.46 7.09 5.56
C ALA A 21 -36.92 8.22 4.63
N PRO A 22 -36.98 9.48 5.12
CA PRO A 22 -37.43 10.61 4.31
C PRO A 22 -36.37 11.03 3.28
N GLY A 23 -36.83 11.63 2.17
CA GLY A 23 -35.98 12.19 1.11
C GLY A 23 -35.91 11.32 -0.14
N GLU A 24 -35.12 11.78 -1.11
CA GLU A 24 -34.87 11.09 -2.38
C GLU A 24 -33.41 10.62 -2.46
N SER A 25 -33.11 9.62 -3.29
CA SER A 25 -31.73 9.11 -3.38
C SER A 25 -30.77 10.14 -3.99
N LEU A 26 -29.50 10.10 -3.62
CA LEU A 26 -28.48 10.95 -4.24
C LEU A 26 -28.40 10.73 -5.76
N ALA A 27 -28.71 9.52 -6.24
CA ALA A 27 -28.83 9.25 -7.68
C ALA A 27 -29.92 10.11 -8.32
N ASP A 28 -31.09 10.20 -7.69
CA ASP A 28 -32.24 10.97 -8.17
C ASP A 28 -31.95 12.47 -8.12
N TRP A 29 -31.41 12.97 -7.01
CA TRP A 29 -30.99 14.37 -6.89
C TRP A 29 -30.04 14.77 -8.01
N VAL A 30 -28.97 13.99 -8.24
CA VAL A 30 -27.98 14.29 -9.28
C VAL A 30 -28.60 14.19 -10.69
N ALA A 31 -29.51 13.24 -10.92
CA ALA A 31 -30.23 13.08 -12.19
C ALA A 31 -31.19 14.25 -12.47
N GLN A 32 -31.80 14.81 -11.42
CA GLN A 32 -32.63 16.02 -11.48
C GLN A 32 -31.80 17.32 -11.65
N GLY A 33 -30.47 17.21 -11.74
CA GLY A 33 -29.57 18.34 -11.99
C GLY A 33 -29.00 18.99 -10.74
N TRP A 34 -29.25 18.45 -9.54
CA TRP A 34 -28.64 18.96 -8.32
C TRP A 34 -27.12 18.78 -8.34
N ARG A 35 -26.40 19.82 -7.93
CA ARG A 35 -24.95 19.85 -7.76
C ARG A 35 -24.63 20.59 -6.48
N THR A 36 -23.47 20.29 -5.90
CA THR A 36 -22.97 20.98 -4.71
C THR A 36 -21.48 21.25 -4.86
N ASP A 37 -20.99 22.18 -4.07
CA ASP A 37 -19.57 22.51 -3.95
C ASP A 37 -18.82 21.53 -3.03
N GLU A 38 -17.51 21.73 -2.92
CA GLU A 38 -16.64 20.95 -2.04
C GLU A 38 -17.14 20.94 -0.58
N ALA A 39 -17.64 22.08 -0.07
CA ALA A 39 -18.13 22.17 1.30
C ALA A 39 -19.32 21.24 1.53
N GLY A 40 -20.29 21.22 0.61
CA GLY A 40 -21.41 20.28 0.68
C GLY A 40 -20.98 18.82 0.56
N VAL A 41 -20.00 18.49 -0.29
CA VAL A 41 -19.47 17.11 -0.39
C VAL A 41 -18.75 16.69 0.89
N LYS A 42 -17.99 17.58 1.53
CA LYS A 42 -17.36 17.32 2.83
C LYS A 42 -18.40 17.12 3.94
N ASP A 43 -19.48 17.88 3.94
CA ASP A 43 -20.57 17.69 4.92
C ASP A 43 -21.25 16.33 4.73
N MET A 44 -21.53 15.93 3.48
CA MET A 44 -22.04 14.58 3.18
C MET A 44 -21.07 13.48 3.62
N ALA A 45 -19.77 13.66 3.36
CA ALA A 45 -18.74 12.71 3.80
C ALA A 45 -18.75 12.58 5.33
N LYS A 46 -18.84 13.68 6.07
CA LYS A 46 -18.94 13.70 7.53
C LYS A 46 -20.17 12.92 8.02
N GLN A 47 -21.36 13.24 7.54
CA GLN A 47 -22.60 12.57 7.95
C GLN A 47 -22.53 11.04 7.70
N LEU A 48 -22.01 10.62 6.54
CA LEU A 48 -21.88 9.21 6.21
C LEU A 48 -20.80 8.50 7.04
N LEU A 49 -19.67 9.17 7.33
CA LEU A 49 -18.65 8.63 8.22
C LEU A 49 -19.16 8.47 9.65
N ASP A 50 -20.00 9.37 10.15
CA ASP A 50 -20.63 9.24 11.47
C ASP A 50 -21.55 8.00 11.52
N ILE A 51 -22.36 7.77 10.48
CA ILE A 51 -23.18 6.55 10.34
C ILE A 51 -22.29 5.31 10.30
N LEU A 52 -21.23 5.32 9.50
CA LEU A 52 -20.31 4.19 9.38
C LEU A 52 -19.58 3.89 10.69
N ASN A 53 -19.14 4.92 11.41
CA ASN A 53 -18.50 4.77 12.70
C ASN A 53 -19.44 4.11 13.71
N TYR A 54 -20.72 4.49 13.73
CA TYR A 54 -21.74 3.84 14.54
C TYR A 54 -21.89 2.36 14.17
N LEU A 55 -22.08 2.04 12.89
CA LEU A 55 -22.26 0.65 12.42
C LEU A 55 -21.05 -0.24 12.72
N HIS A 56 -19.84 0.27 12.52
CA HIS A 56 -18.59 -0.45 12.76
C HIS A 56 -18.31 -0.67 14.25
N TRP A 57 -18.94 0.10 15.13
CA TRP A 57 -18.80 -0.02 16.59
C TRP A 57 -19.86 -0.94 17.25
N LEU A 58 -20.89 -1.36 16.50
CA LEU A 58 -21.89 -2.33 16.99
C LEU A 58 -21.24 -3.65 17.41
N THR A 59 -21.93 -4.43 18.24
CA THR A 59 -21.50 -5.77 18.66
C THR A 59 -22.60 -6.79 18.29
N PRO A 60 -22.41 -7.60 17.24
CA PRO A 60 -21.24 -7.66 16.35
C PRO A 60 -21.15 -6.44 15.40
N PRO A 61 -19.95 -6.08 14.91
CA PRO A 61 -19.79 -4.99 13.96
C PRO A 61 -20.54 -5.24 12.66
N VAL A 62 -21.12 -4.19 12.08
CA VAL A 62 -21.89 -4.26 10.83
C VAL A 62 -21.13 -3.56 9.71
N VAL A 63 -20.85 -4.26 8.60
CA VAL A 63 -20.31 -3.68 7.36
C VAL A 63 -21.45 -3.56 6.36
N HIS A 64 -21.71 -2.37 5.83
CA HIS A 64 -22.86 -2.10 4.96
C HIS A 64 -22.77 -2.83 3.61
N ARG A 65 -21.59 -2.81 2.97
CA ARG A 65 -21.21 -3.52 1.72
C ARG A 65 -21.84 -3.03 0.42
N ASP A 66 -22.90 -2.22 0.48
CA ASP A 66 -23.59 -1.71 -0.71
C ASP A 66 -23.83 -0.20 -0.66
N ILE A 67 -22.79 0.57 -0.31
CA ILE A 67 -22.88 2.04 -0.31
C ILE A 67 -22.76 2.55 -1.75
N LYS A 68 -23.78 3.27 -2.19
CA LYS A 68 -23.89 3.85 -3.53
C LYS A 68 -24.94 4.96 -3.53
N PRO A 69 -24.99 5.82 -4.56
CA PRO A 69 -25.94 6.95 -4.60
C PRO A 69 -27.42 6.57 -4.46
N ARG A 70 -27.82 5.37 -4.86
CA ARG A 70 -29.21 4.87 -4.69
C ARG A 70 -29.56 4.53 -3.23
N ASN A 71 -28.55 4.20 -2.42
CA ASN A 71 -28.72 3.75 -1.03
C ASN A 71 -28.45 4.87 -0.02
N VAL A 72 -28.18 6.09 -0.50
CA VAL A 72 -28.04 7.28 0.33
C VAL A 72 -29.17 8.24 -0.02
N LEU A 73 -30.10 8.44 0.90
CA LEU A 73 -31.20 9.39 0.74
C LEU A 73 -30.80 10.74 1.30
N ARG A 74 -31.15 11.81 0.58
CA ARG A 74 -30.93 13.19 0.98
C ARG A 74 -32.27 13.89 1.14
N CYS A 75 -32.49 14.49 2.30
CA CYS A 75 -33.61 15.38 2.58
C CYS A 75 -33.35 16.77 1.98
N ALA A 76 -34.42 17.56 1.78
CA ALA A 76 -34.30 18.93 1.29
C ALA A 76 -33.45 19.83 2.21
N ASP A 77 -33.45 19.54 3.51
CA ASP A 77 -32.66 20.22 4.54
C ASP A 77 -31.17 19.78 4.59
N GLY A 78 -30.77 18.81 3.76
CA GLY A 78 -29.40 18.32 3.67
C GLY A 78 -29.06 17.14 4.57
N ARG A 79 -29.99 16.65 5.40
CA ARG A 79 -29.78 15.41 6.19
C ARG A 79 -29.70 14.19 5.29
N LEU A 80 -28.75 13.31 5.60
CA LEU A 80 -28.55 12.04 4.91
C LEU A 80 -29.06 10.84 5.71
N TYR A 81 -29.63 9.87 5.02
CA TYR A 81 -29.98 8.56 5.54
C TYR A 81 -29.32 7.47 4.70
N LEU A 82 -28.69 6.50 5.35
CA LEU A 82 -28.17 5.30 4.69
C LEU A 82 -29.21 4.18 4.80
N VAL A 83 -29.62 3.63 3.66
CA VAL A 83 -30.67 2.61 3.54
C VAL A 83 -30.14 1.36 2.82
N ASP A 84 -30.95 0.30 2.82
CA ASP A 84 -30.68 -0.98 2.15
C ASP A 84 -29.45 -1.74 2.69
N PHE A 85 -29.65 -2.34 3.85
CA PHE A 85 -28.71 -3.24 4.50
C PHE A 85 -28.81 -4.69 3.97
N GLY A 86 -29.43 -4.92 2.80
CA GLY A 86 -29.65 -6.27 2.25
C GLY A 86 -28.36 -7.08 2.06
N ALA A 87 -27.24 -6.40 1.76
CA ALA A 87 -25.93 -7.03 1.60
C ALA A 87 -25.29 -7.51 2.92
N VAL A 88 -25.76 -7.04 4.07
CA VAL A 88 -25.31 -7.49 5.39
C VAL A 88 -25.72 -8.96 5.63
N GLN A 89 -26.88 -9.37 5.14
CA GLN A 89 -27.42 -10.72 5.33
C GLN A 89 -26.69 -11.81 4.52
N ALA A 90 -26.03 -11.45 3.42
CA ALA A 90 -25.32 -12.40 2.54
C ALA A 90 -24.16 -13.15 3.24
N VAL A 91 -23.66 -12.63 4.37
CA VAL A 91 -22.57 -13.21 5.17
C VAL A 91 -23.02 -14.39 6.01
N TYR A 92 -24.16 -14.25 6.68
CA TYR A 92 -24.68 -15.31 7.55
C TYR A 92 -25.10 -16.55 6.75
N GLY A 93 -25.39 -16.39 5.45
CA GLY A 93 -25.82 -17.46 4.57
C GLY A 93 -24.72 -18.17 3.77
N ASN A 94 -23.46 -17.71 3.77
CA ASN A 94 -22.42 -18.22 2.86
C ASN A 94 -22.85 -18.26 1.37
N LYS A 95 -23.84 -17.44 0.98
CA LYS A 95 -24.39 -17.37 -0.37
C LYS A 95 -23.92 -16.10 -1.04
N LEU A 96 -22.63 -16.02 -1.34
CA LEU A 96 -22.21 -15.25 -2.52
C LEU A 96 -22.61 -16.09 -3.73
N THR A 97 -23.84 -15.91 -4.20
CA THR A 97 -24.38 -16.56 -5.40
C THR A 97 -23.41 -16.38 -6.58
N HIS A 98 -22.68 -17.45 -6.90
CA HIS A 98 -21.75 -17.58 -8.03
C HIS A 98 -22.44 -17.62 -9.41
N GLY A 99 -23.55 -16.90 -9.62
CA GLY A 99 -24.30 -17.09 -10.86
C GLY A 99 -25.49 -16.17 -11.11
N GLY A 100 -25.67 -15.10 -10.33
CA GLY A 100 -26.52 -14.00 -10.79
C GLY A 100 -25.66 -13.13 -11.70
N THR A 101 -26.13 -12.84 -12.93
CA THR A 101 -25.61 -11.73 -13.73
C THR A 101 -25.24 -10.59 -12.80
N PHE A 102 -23.96 -10.18 -12.77
CA PHE A 102 -23.42 -9.06 -11.98
C PHE A 102 -24.08 -7.75 -12.44
N VAL A 103 -25.38 -7.60 -12.16
CA VAL A 103 -26.18 -6.41 -12.36
C VAL A 103 -26.03 -5.60 -11.07
N GLY A 104 -24.81 -5.14 -10.83
CA GLY A 104 -24.43 -4.42 -9.63
C GLY A 104 -23.41 -3.36 -10.01
N THR A 105 -23.90 -2.12 -10.06
CA THR A 105 -23.23 -0.86 -10.41
C THR A 105 -21.69 -0.89 -10.34
N PHE A 106 -21.04 -1.09 -11.50
CA PHE A 106 -19.59 -1.11 -11.62
C PHE A 106 -18.98 0.19 -11.05
N GLY A 107 -17.89 0.05 -10.30
CA GLY A 107 -17.08 1.17 -9.79
C GLY A 107 -17.34 1.62 -8.34
N TYR A 108 -18.44 1.22 -7.71
CA TYR A 108 -18.66 1.49 -6.26
C TYR A 108 -18.15 0.35 -5.37
N MET A 109 -18.14 -0.87 -5.90
CA MET A 109 -17.65 -2.05 -5.18
C MET A 109 -16.12 -2.10 -5.17
N PRO A 110 -15.47 -2.18 -4.00
CA PRO A 110 -14.03 -2.31 -3.89
C PRO A 110 -13.52 -3.70 -4.31
N PRO A 111 -12.24 -3.83 -4.73
CA PRO A 111 -11.65 -5.06 -5.27
C PRO A 111 -11.80 -6.31 -4.39
N GLU A 112 -11.70 -6.16 -3.07
CA GLU A 112 -11.81 -7.28 -2.13
C GLU A 112 -13.21 -7.90 -2.06
N GLN A 113 -14.27 -7.13 -2.37
CA GLN A 113 -15.64 -7.63 -2.35
C GLN A 113 -15.93 -8.59 -3.50
N PHE A 114 -15.24 -8.46 -4.63
CA PHE A 114 -15.28 -9.47 -5.70
C PHE A 114 -14.72 -10.83 -5.26
N ARG A 115 -13.90 -10.86 -4.20
CA ARG A 115 -13.37 -12.08 -3.58
C ARG A 115 -14.22 -12.56 -2.40
N GLY A 116 -15.41 -11.98 -2.20
CA GLY A 116 -16.30 -12.29 -1.08
C GLY A 116 -15.81 -11.76 0.27
N LYS A 117 -14.78 -10.91 0.30
CA LYS A 117 -14.25 -10.31 1.53
C LYS A 117 -14.82 -8.91 1.69
N ALA A 118 -15.15 -8.53 2.92
CA ALA A 118 -15.52 -7.14 3.22
C ALA A 118 -14.95 -6.74 4.58
N TYR A 119 -14.46 -5.52 4.65
CA TYR A 119 -13.88 -4.89 5.82
C TYR A 119 -14.55 -3.54 6.07
N PHE A 120 -14.29 -2.91 7.21
CA PHE A 120 -14.70 -1.53 7.44
C PHE A 120 -14.19 -0.59 6.35
N ALA A 121 -12.96 -0.79 5.88
CA ALA A 121 -12.37 -0.07 4.76
C ALA A 121 -13.08 -0.29 3.41
N SER A 122 -13.88 -1.37 3.26
CA SER A 122 -14.68 -1.60 2.05
C SER A 122 -15.82 -0.58 1.94
N ASP A 123 -16.50 -0.30 3.06
CA ASP A 123 -17.52 0.75 3.12
C ASP A 123 -16.92 2.13 2.85
N LEU A 124 -15.68 2.38 3.31
CA LEU A 124 -14.99 3.65 3.07
C LEU A 124 -14.70 3.86 1.58
N TYR A 125 -14.22 2.84 0.87
CA TYR A 125 -14.04 2.93 -0.58
C TYR A 125 -15.35 3.26 -1.29
N ALA A 126 -16.42 2.55 -0.94
CA ALA A 126 -17.74 2.75 -1.53
C ALA A 126 -18.32 4.15 -1.25
N LEU A 127 -18.05 4.71 -0.06
CA LEU A 127 -18.28 6.12 0.26
C LEU A 127 -17.49 7.03 -0.67
N GLY A 128 -16.18 6.83 -0.81
CA GLY A 128 -15.34 7.61 -1.73
C GLY A 128 -15.86 7.62 -3.16
N ALA A 129 -16.27 6.45 -3.67
CA ALA A 129 -16.84 6.29 -5.01
C ALA A 129 -18.19 7.02 -5.13
N THR A 130 -19.01 6.99 -4.08
CA THR A 130 -20.27 7.76 -4.00
C THR A 130 -20.02 9.27 -4.05
N LEU A 131 -19.01 9.77 -3.35
CA LEU A 131 -18.65 11.19 -3.37
C LEU A 131 -18.10 11.62 -4.74
N MET A 132 -17.30 10.77 -5.40
CA MET A 132 -16.85 11.03 -6.78
C MET A 132 -18.02 11.12 -7.77
N PHE A 133 -19.05 10.28 -7.61
CA PHE A 133 -20.27 10.41 -8.42
C PHE A 133 -20.95 11.77 -8.20
N VAL A 134 -21.07 12.24 -6.96
CA VAL A 134 -21.69 13.52 -6.67
C VAL A 134 -20.87 14.70 -7.23
N LEU A 135 -19.54 14.64 -7.12
CA LEU A 135 -18.65 15.68 -7.64
C LEU A 135 -18.63 15.76 -9.17
N THR A 136 -18.71 14.60 -9.84
CA THR A 136 -18.52 14.52 -11.30
C THR A 136 -19.82 14.39 -12.08
N GLY A 137 -20.91 13.97 -11.42
CA GLY A 137 -22.15 13.54 -12.07
C GLY A 137 -22.01 12.28 -12.91
N ARG A 138 -20.87 11.58 -12.85
CA ARG A 138 -20.56 10.39 -13.66
C ARG A 138 -20.35 9.16 -12.77
N PRO A 139 -20.77 7.96 -13.21
CA PRO A 139 -20.45 6.72 -12.51
C PRO A 139 -18.93 6.54 -12.35
N PRO A 140 -18.43 6.05 -11.20
CA PRO A 140 -17.01 5.83 -10.96
C PRO A 140 -16.32 4.90 -11.98
N ALA A 141 -17.05 3.95 -12.56
CA ALA A 141 -16.53 3.09 -13.62
C ALA A 141 -16.18 3.84 -14.91
N ASP A 142 -16.82 4.97 -15.17
CA ASP A 142 -16.61 5.79 -16.36
C ASP A 142 -15.53 6.88 -16.15
N LEU A 143 -15.01 6.99 -14.92
CA LEU A 143 -13.95 7.94 -14.60
C LEU A 143 -12.59 7.42 -15.09
N PRO A 144 -11.67 8.31 -15.50
CA PRO A 144 -10.28 7.95 -15.75
C PRO A 144 -9.67 7.16 -14.58
N GLN A 145 -9.05 6.03 -14.91
CA GLN A 145 -8.42 5.14 -13.94
C GLN A 145 -7.01 4.76 -14.39
N ARG A 146 -6.09 4.68 -13.44
CA ARG A 146 -4.73 4.17 -13.64
C ARG A 146 -4.48 3.06 -12.61
N ARG A 147 -4.13 1.86 -13.08
CA ARG A 147 -3.90 0.67 -12.23
C ARG A 147 -5.06 0.39 -11.25
N MET A 148 -6.31 0.43 -11.73
CA MET A 148 -7.54 0.21 -10.95
C MET A 148 -7.87 1.31 -9.90
N LYS A 149 -7.13 2.41 -9.87
CA LYS A 149 -7.39 3.57 -9.02
C LYS A 149 -7.97 4.71 -9.85
N ILE A 150 -9.00 5.37 -9.35
CA ILE A 150 -9.60 6.56 -9.95
C ILE A 150 -8.58 7.71 -9.89
N ASP A 151 -8.34 8.37 -11.02
CA ASP A 151 -7.49 9.55 -11.10
C ASP A 151 -8.28 10.78 -10.67
N VAL A 152 -8.31 11.06 -9.36
CA VAL A 152 -9.11 12.14 -8.76
C VAL A 152 -8.76 13.50 -9.36
N ARG A 153 -7.46 13.74 -9.62
CA ARG A 153 -6.96 15.03 -10.13
C ARG A 153 -7.44 15.32 -11.55
N ASP A 154 -7.53 14.29 -12.39
CA ASP A 154 -8.04 14.40 -13.75
C ASP A 154 -9.59 14.51 -13.79
N CYS A 155 -10.28 14.26 -12.66
CA CYS A 155 -11.73 14.22 -12.59
C CYS A 155 -12.38 15.47 -12.00
N VAL A 156 -11.77 16.09 -10.99
CA VAL A 156 -12.40 17.15 -10.18
C VAL A 156 -11.39 18.24 -9.79
N HIS A 157 -11.88 19.48 -9.65
CA HIS A 157 -11.09 20.62 -9.18
C HIS A 157 -11.54 21.00 -7.77
N VAL A 158 -10.94 20.35 -6.76
CA VAL A 158 -11.18 20.62 -5.33
C VAL A 158 -9.88 20.98 -4.65
N SER A 159 -9.92 21.39 -3.38
CA SER A 159 -8.71 21.72 -2.62
C SER A 159 -7.70 20.56 -2.64
N PRO A 160 -6.38 20.85 -2.59
CA PRO A 160 -5.35 19.82 -2.53
C PRO A 160 -5.55 18.84 -1.38
N ASP A 161 -5.99 19.35 -0.23
CA ASP A 161 -6.23 18.56 0.98
C ASP A 161 -7.36 17.55 0.76
N PHE A 162 -8.46 18.00 0.15
CA PHE A 162 -9.58 17.11 -0.14
C PHE A 162 -9.28 16.14 -1.28
N THR A 163 -8.48 16.56 -2.26
CA THR A 163 -7.96 15.68 -3.30
C THR A 163 -7.17 14.54 -2.68
N HIS A 164 -6.24 14.84 -1.77
CA HIS A 164 -5.46 13.82 -1.08
C HIS A 164 -6.32 12.90 -0.22
N TRP A 165 -7.33 13.45 0.46
CA TRP A 165 -8.30 12.67 1.22
C TRP A 165 -9.09 11.69 0.32
N LEU A 166 -9.58 12.16 -0.83
CA LEU A 166 -10.27 11.35 -1.84
C LEU A 166 -9.35 10.28 -2.41
N GLU A 167 -8.10 10.62 -2.73
CA GLU A 167 -7.10 9.67 -3.22
C GLU A 167 -6.82 8.55 -2.21
N LYS A 168 -6.78 8.87 -0.91
CA LYS A 168 -6.55 7.89 0.16
C LYS A 168 -7.77 7.00 0.42
N ILE A 169 -8.98 7.55 0.44
CA ILE A 169 -10.19 6.74 0.67
C ILE A 169 -10.50 5.81 -0.51
N LEU A 170 -10.07 6.18 -1.73
CA LEU A 170 -10.23 5.42 -2.97
C LEU A 170 -9.04 4.50 -3.31
N GLU A 171 -8.09 4.29 -2.39
CA GLU A 171 -6.98 3.36 -2.66
C GLU A 171 -7.52 1.94 -2.93
N PRO A 172 -7.10 1.25 -4.00
CA PRO A 172 -7.59 -0.11 -4.28
C PRO A 172 -7.16 -1.12 -3.22
N ALA A 173 -5.95 -0.97 -2.67
CA ALA A 173 -5.44 -1.81 -1.60
C ALA A 173 -6.06 -1.40 -0.26
N VAL A 174 -6.47 -2.38 0.56
CA VAL A 174 -7.14 -2.14 1.84
C VAL A 174 -6.19 -1.52 2.86
N GLU A 175 -4.92 -1.94 2.80
CA GLU A 175 -3.83 -1.51 3.67
C GLU A 175 -3.38 -0.06 3.44
N ASP A 176 -3.63 0.49 2.25
CA ASP A 176 -3.29 1.88 1.91
C ASP A 176 -4.46 2.86 2.13
N ARG A 177 -5.67 2.33 2.40
CA ARG A 177 -6.87 3.11 2.77
C ARG A 177 -6.86 3.51 4.24
N PHE A 178 -7.77 4.41 4.60
CA PHE A 178 -8.13 4.64 6.01
C PHE A 178 -8.59 3.33 6.67
N HIS A 179 -8.11 3.05 7.88
CA HIS A 179 -8.42 1.83 8.61
C HIS A 179 -9.77 1.89 9.33
N SER A 180 -10.29 3.10 9.59
CA SER A 180 -11.57 3.31 10.27
C SER A 180 -12.29 4.57 9.79
N ALA A 181 -13.61 4.62 9.96
CA ALA A 181 -14.41 5.81 9.70
C ALA A 181 -13.94 7.01 10.55
N GLN A 182 -13.54 6.77 11.81
CA GLN A 182 -13.00 7.81 12.68
C GLN A 182 -11.68 8.40 12.14
N GLU A 183 -10.77 7.57 11.62
CA GLU A 183 -9.52 8.05 11.00
C GLU A 183 -9.82 8.93 9.78
N ALA A 184 -10.73 8.47 8.91
CA ALA A 184 -11.14 9.23 7.74
C ALA A 184 -11.80 10.57 8.12
N LEU A 185 -12.64 10.57 9.18
CA LEU A 185 -13.31 11.76 9.69
C LEU A 185 -12.31 12.76 10.28
N THR A 186 -11.34 12.31 11.05
CA THR A 186 -10.28 13.17 11.60
C THR A 186 -9.44 13.77 10.48
N ALA A 187 -9.07 12.97 9.48
CA ALA A 187 -8.31 13.44 8.32
C ALA A 187 -9.08 14.43 7.42
N LEU A 188 -10.43 14.43 7.47
CA LEU A 188 -11.26 15.36 6.71
C LEU A 188 -11.27 16.78 7.32
N HIS A 189 -11.15 16.88 8.64
CA HIS A 189 -11.16 18.15 9.38
C HIS A 189 -9.78 18.80 9.51
N LEU A 190 -8.73 17.99 9.50
CA LEU A 190 -7.36 18.49 9.51
C LEU A 190 -7.03 18.95 8.09
N PRO A 191 -6.47 20.17 7.90
CA PRO A 191 -5.81 20.46 6.64
C PRO A 191 -4.80 19.35 6.41
N ALA A 192 -4.75 18.79 5.19
CA ALA A 192 -3.74 17.80 4.86
C ALA A 192 -2.42 18.42 5.32
N PRO A 193 -1.60 17.68 6.10
CA PRO A 193 -0.37 18.25 6.62
C PRO A 193 0.32 18.89 5.43
N LYS A 194 0.42 20.23 5.43
CA LYS A 194 1.12 21.00 4.40
C LYS A 194 2.32 20.15 4.10
N ALA A 195 2.43 19.67 2.87
CA ALA A 195 3.51 18.80 2.48
C ALA A 195 4.81 19.55 2.83
N ILE A 196 5.32 19.30 4.03
CA ILE A 196 6.72 19.27 4.24
C ILE A 196 7.06 18.16 3.26
N ALA A 197 7.76 18.51 2.19
CA ALA A 197 8.52 17.58 1.38
C ALA A 197 9.60 16.84 2.23
N ALA A 198 9.33 16.60 3.51
CA ALA A 198 9.72 15.42 4.22
C ALA A 198 8.75 14.33 3.77
N VAL A 199 9.12 13.69 2.65
CA VAL A 199 9.18 12.21 2.63
C VAL A 199 9.38 11.74 4.07
N SER A 200 8.60 10.77 4.55
CA SER A 200 8.85 10.12 5.82
C SER A 200 10.29 9.56 5.82
N ARG A 201 11.27 10.43 6.14
CA ARG A 201 12.67 10.11 6.25
C ARG A 201 12.73 9.41 7.58
N THR A 202 12.75 8.09 7.52
CA THR A 202 13.16 7.25 8.65
C THR A 202 14.34 7.95 9.33
N PRO A 203 14.20 8.37 10.60
CA PRO A 203 15.26 9.11 11.27
C PRO A 203 16.53 8.26 11.28
N ARG A 204 17.69 8.90 11.07
CA ARG A 204 18.99 8.22 11.09
C ARG A 204 19.07 7.37 12.37
N PRO A 205 19.31 6.05 12.28
CA PRO A 205 19.42 5.21 13.46
C PRO A 205 20.51 5.73 14.40
N VAL A 206 20.19 5.86 15.69
CA VAL A 206 21.14 6.35 16.71
C VAL A 206 22.36 5.42 16.74
N GLY A 207 23.56 5.96 16.46
CA GLY A 207 24.81 5.21 16.40
C GLY A 207 25.17 4.61 15.03
N SER A 208 24.42 4.92 13.96
CA SER A 208 24.73 4.49 12.58
C SER A 208 26.07 5.06 12.10
N ARG A 209 26.92 4.18 11.56
CA ARG A 209 28.22 4.51 10.92
C ARG A 209 28.12 4.65 9.41
N MET A 210 26.94 4.44 8.85
CA MET A 210 26.68 4.69 7.43
C MET A 210 26.60 6.19 7.19
N THR A 211 27.37 6.66 6.21
CA THR A 211 27.36 8.06 5.79
C THR A 211 26.57 8.15 4.50
N ILE A 212 25.51 8.94 4.52
CA ILE A 212 24.75 9.30 3.32
C ILE A 212 24.96 10.79 3.08
N ALA A 213 25.55 11.14 1.95
CA ALA A 213 25.69 12.52 1.49
C ALA A 213 24.78 12.72 0.28
N ARG A 214 23.85 13.68 0.39
CA ARG A 214 22.90 14.00 -0.66
C ARG A 214 23.27 15.32 -1.33
N GLN A 215 23.36 15.29 -2.65
CA GLN A 215 23.48 16.43 -3.54
C GLN A 215 22.23 16.49 -4.45
N PRO A 216 21.94 17.62 -5.10
CA PRO A 216 20.71 17.80 -5.91
C PRO A 216 20.54 16.78 -7.05
N ASP A 217 21.64 16.24 -7.54
CA ASP A 217 21.75 15.35 -8.71
C ASP A 217 22.47 14.03 -8.39
N ARG A 218 22.91 13.85 -7.14
CA ARG A 218 23.76 12.74 -6.72
C ARG A 218 23.49 12.30 -5.28
N LEU A 219 23.43 11.01 -5.04
CA LEU A 219 23.34 10.40 -3.71
C LEU A 219 24.54 9.48 -3.47
N ASP A 220 25.40 9.85 -2.52
CA ASP A 220 26.57 9.05 -2.13
C ASP A 220 26.30 8.32 -0.81
N ILE A 221 26.39 7.00 -0.83
CA ILE A 221 26.14 6.14 0.32
C ILE A 221 27.39 5.32 0.61
N GLN A 222 27.98 5.52 1.79
CA GLN A 222 29.13 4.75 2.27
C GLN A 222 28.68 3.75 3.33
N ILE A 223 28.81 2.46 3.00
CA ILE A 223 28.47 1.35 3.89
C ILE A 223 29.73 0.96 4.68
N PRO A 224 29.69 1.03 6.02
CA PRO A 224 30.84 0.66 6.83
C PRO A 224 31.13 -0.85 6.73
N PRO A 225 32.38 -1.27 7.00
CA PRO A 225 32.71 -2.67 7.06
C PRO A 225 31.97 -3.38 8.20
N PRO A 226 31.62 -4.67 8.03
CA PRO A 226 30.89 -5.43 9.04
C PRO A 226 31.70 -5.59 10.33
N ARG A 227 31.02 -5.49 11.49
CA ARG A 227 31.64 -5.79 12.80
C ARG A 227 31.72 -7.31 13.00
N LEU A 228 32.70 -7.98 12.40
CA LEU A 228 32.99 -9.38 12.71
C LEU A 228 33.70 -9.46 14.06
N LYS A 229 32.96 -9.28 15.17
CA LYS A 229 33.55 -9.44 16.51
C LYS A 229 33.59 -10.90 17.00
N THR A 230 32.84 -11.83 16.40
CA THR A 230 32.77 -13.23 16.92
C THR A 230 32.50 -14.34 15.89
N ALA A 231 32.25 -14.03 14.61
CA ALA A 231 31.75 -15.03 13.65
C ALA A 231 32.80 -15.66 12.71
N ILE A 232 34.04 -15.18 12.66
CA ILE A 232 35.06 -15.71 11.73
C ILE A 232 35.51 -17.11 12.15
N ALA A 233 35.82 -17.28 13.45
CA ALA A 233 36.33 -18.54 13.99
C ALA A 233 35.39 -19.74 13.73
N PRO A 234 34.08 -19.70 14.07
CA PRO A 234 33.20 -20.84 13.83
C PRO A 234 33.02 -21.13 12.33
N VAL A 235 33.00 -20.11 11.47
CA VAL A 235 32.87 -20.32 10.02
C VAL A 235 34.12 -20.98 9.44
N LEU A 236 35.33 -20.58 9.87
CA LEU A 236 36.58 -21.24 9.48
C LEU A 236 36.62 -22.69 9.96
N ILE A 237 36.18 -22.96 11.19
CA ILE A 237 36.12 -24.32 11.77
C ILE A 237 35.14 -25.20 10.97
N ILE A 238 33.93 -24.71 10.70
CA ILE A 238 32.91 -25.46 9.93
C ILE A 238 33.39 -25.71 8.50
N THR A 239 34.00 -24.70 7.86
CA THR A 239 34.52 -24.84 6.49
C THR A 239 35.66 -25.86 6.45
N GLY A 240 36.56 -25.86 7.44
CA GLY A 240 37.61 -26.86 7.58
C GLY A 240 37.06 -28.28 7.79
N LEU A 241 36.01 -28.44 8.61
CA LEU A 241 35.37 -29.74 8.84
C LEU A 241 34.69 -30.29 7.58
N LEU A 242 33.95 -29.43 6.85
CA LEU A 242 33.32 -29.80 5.58
C LEU A 242 34.35 -30.18 4.51
N MET A 243 35.50 -29.51 4.50
CA MET A 243 36.61 -29.84 3.60
C MET A 243 37.19 -31.22 3.91
N ALA A 244 37.41 -31.55 5.19
CA ALA A 244 37.90 -32.86 5.61
C ALA A 244 36.92 -33.99 5.20
N ILE A 245 35.61 -33.76 5.38
CA ILE A 245 34.55 -34.70 4.95
C ILE A 245 34.57 -34.87 3.43
N ALA A 246 34.60 -33.78 2.66
CA ALA A 246 34.63 -33.83 1.19
C ALA A 246 35.86 -34.58 0.66
N PHE A 247 37.03 -34.38 1.28
CA PHE A 247 38.25 -35.11 0.93
C PHE A 247 38.14 -36.61 1.23
N SER A 248 37.55 -36.97 2.37
CA SER A 248 37.34 -38.38 2.76
C SER A 248 36.38 -39.14 1.84
N LEU A 249 35.45 -38.43 1.20
CA LEU A 249 34.46 -38.96 0.26
C LEU A 249 34.90 -38.85 -1.22
N GLY A 250 36.11 -38.36 -1.51
CA GLY A 250 36.63 -38.25 -2.87
C GLY A 250 36.08 -37.08 -3.70
N PHE A 251 35.39 -36.10 -3.08
CA PHE A 251 34.85 -34.92 -3.74
C PHE A 251 35.88 -33.78 -3.83
N TYR A 252 37.00 -34.03 -4.52
CA TYR A 252 38.13 -33.09 -4.58
C TYR A 252 37.77 -31.73 -5.19
N LEU A 253 36.92 -31.69 -6.23
CA LEU A 253 36.48 -30.43 -6.84
C LEU A 253 35.64 -29.58 -5.88
N GLY A 254 34.78 -30.23 -5.09
CA GLY A 254 33.97 -29.58 -4.05
C GLY A 254 34.83 -29.04 -2.90
N ALA A 255 35.86 -29.80 -2.48
CA ALA A 255 36.81 -29.35 -1.47
C ALA A 255 37.63 -28.13 -1.93
N ILE A 256 38.01 -28.06 -3.20
CA ILE A 256 38.72 -26.90 -3.77
C ILE A 256 37.82 -25.66 -3.82
N LEU A 257 36.54 -25.81 -4.18
CA LEU A 257 35.57 -24.69 -4.16
C LEU A 257 35.35 -24.14 -2.74
N LEU A 258 35.44 -24.99 -1.72
CA LEU A 258 35.33 -24.57 -0.31
C LEU A 258 36.53 -23.72 0.16
N LEU A 259 37.71 -23.82 -0.46
CA LEU A 259 38.87 -22.95 -0.16
C LEU A 259 38.65 -21.49 -0.58
N LEU A 260 37.74 -21.24 -1.52
CA LEU A 260 37.43 -19.88 -1.98
C LEU A 260 36.50 -19.14 -1.00
N LEU A 261 35.76 -19.87 -0.16
CA LEU A 261 34.74 -19.32 0.72
C LEU A 261 35.31 -18.43 1.85
N PRO A 262 36.43 -18.80 2.52
CA PRO A 262 37.13 -17.94 3.48
C PRO A 262 37.74 -16.69 2.85
N LEU A 263 38.25 -16.79 1.61
CA LEU A 263 38.83 -15.66 0.87
C LEU A 263 37.78 -14.57 0.58
N TRP A 264 36.55 -14.97 0.28
CA TRP A 264 35.42 -14.05 0.09
C TRP A 264 34.98 -13.37 1.39
N ILE A 265 34.98 -14.08 2.52
CA ILE A 265 34.64 -13.51 3.83
C ILE A 265 35.72 -12.51 4.27
N LEU A 266 36.99 -12.80 3.99
CA LEU A 266 38.12 -11.90 4.24
C LEU A 266 38.07 -10.65 3.34
N ALA A 267 37.68 -10.79 2.06
CA ALA A 267 37.46 -9.67 1.15
C ALA A 267 36.34 -8.73 1.62
N ALA A 268 35.31 -9.27 2.30
CA ALA A 268 34.23 -8.52 2.95
C ALA A 268 34.58 -8.04 4.37
N GLY A 269 35.85 -8.18 4.80
CA GLY A 269 36.31 -7.96 6.17
C GLY A 269 36.37 -6.49 6.64
N PRO A 270 36.98 -6.24 7.81
CA PRO A 270 36.97 -4.94 8.51
C PRO A 270 37.64 -3.79 7.76
N ASN A 271 38.42 -4.07 6.72
CA ASN A 271 39.08 -3.08 5.86
C ASN A 271 38.36 -2.85 4.52
N SER A 272 37.19 -3.48 4.34
CA SER A 272 36.40 -3.30 3.12
C SER A 272 35.68 -1.94 3.11
N ARG A 273 35.70 -1.27 1.97
CA ARG A 273 34.86 -0.08 1.69
C ARG A 273 33.87 -0.44 0.61
N ARG A 274 32.60 -0.11 0.85
CA ARG A 274 31.50 -0.30 -0.10
C ARG A 274 30.80 1.03 -0.28
N THR A 275 30.81 1.54 -1.51
CA THR A 275 30.20 2.83 -1.85
C THR A 275 29.13 2.59 -2.91
N LEU A 276 27.99 3.22 -2.73
CA LEU A 276 26.92 3.27 -3.71
C LEU A 276 26.68 4.73 -4.07
N ILE A 277 26.80 5.04 -5.36
CA ILE A 277 26.63 6.37 -5.91
C ILE A 277 25.44 6.31 -6.85
N LEU A 278 24.41 7.12 -6.63
CA LEU A 278 23.28 7.24 -7.56
C LEU A 278 23.31 8.63 -8.17
N THR A 279 23.12 8.71 -9.48
CA THR A 279 22.95 9.96 -10.24
C THR A 279 21.62 9.91 -10.99
N ARG A 280 21.26 10.97 -11.72
CA ARG A 280 20.02 10.98 -12.53
C ARG A 280 19.97 9.84 -13.54
N GLU A 281 21.09 9.55 -14.20
CA GLU A 281 21.13 8.64 -15.34
C GLU A 281 21.68 7.26 -14.97
N THR A 282 22.60 7.20 -14.00
CA THR A 282 23.32 5.96 -13.67
C THR A 282 23.49 5.76 -12.17
N PHE A 283 23.67 4.51 -11.76
CA PHE A 283 24.14 4.16 -10.43
C PHE A 283 25.46 3.39 -10.53
N THR A 284 26.37 3.67 -9.60
CA THR A 284 27.68 3.05 -9.49
C THR A 284 27.81 2.36 -8.15
N ARG A 285 28.25 1.12 -8.17
CA ARG A 285 28.65 0.34 -6.99
C ARG A 285 30.15 0.19 -7.00
N GLU A 286 30.81 0.61 -5.94
CA GLU A 286 32.24 0.43 -5.76
C GLU A 286 32.51 -0.42 -4.53
N TRP A 287 33.43 -1.38 -4.66
CA TRP A 287 33.92 -2.14 -3.53
C TRP A 287 35.44 -2.24 -3.57
N GLN A 288 36.05 -2.08 -2.41
CA GLN A 288 37.48 -2.15 -2.21
C GLN A 288 37.75 -2.99 -0.97
N GLY A 289 38.54 -4.06 -1.10
CA GLY A 289 38.88 -4.93 0.02
C GLY A 289 40.02 -5.88 -0.32
N PHE A 290 41.01 -5.98 0.58
CA PHE A 290 42.12 -6.94 0.49
C PHE A 290 42.85 -6.96 -0.88
N GLY A 291 43.13 -5.79 -1.45
CA GLY A 291 43.86 -5.65 -2.72
C GLY A 291 43.00 -5.78 -3.99
N PHE A 292 41.72 -6.13 -3.85
CA PHE A 292 40.77 -6.18 -4.96
C PHE A 292 39.90 -4.93 -4.99
N ASN A 293 39.81 -4.31 -6.17
CA ASN A 293 38.92 -3.20 -6.47
C ASN A 293 37.94 -3.65 -7.56
N GLY A 294 36.67 -3.33 -7.40
CA GLY A 294 35.69 -3.52 -8.45
C GLY A 294 34.67 -2.40 -8.46
N HIS A 295 34.16 -2.11 -9.63
CA HIS A 295 33.05 -1.19 -9.82
C HIS A 295 32.03 -1.78 -10.78
N TYR A 296 30.76 -1.41 -10.61
CA TYR A 296 29.67 -1.76 -11.50
C TYR A 296 28.83 -0.53 -11.76
N ILE A 297 28.50 -0.28 -13.02
CA ILE A 297 27.66 0.84 -13.45
C ILE A 297 26.39 0.27 -14.07
N GLY A 298 25.23 0.77 -13.66
CA GLY A 298 23.93 0.46 -14.26
C GLY A 298 23.09 1.70 -14.51
N SER A 299 22.02 1.60 -15.31
CA SER A 299 21.10 2.70 -15.58
C SER A 299 20.06 2.84 -14.47
N CYS A 300 19.72 4.09 -14.13
CA CYS A 300 18.68 4.43 -13.15
C CYS A 300 17.25 4.21 -13.68
N ASP A 301 17.04 4.09 -15.00
CA ASP A 301 15.71 3.84 -15.58
C ASP A 301 15.13 2.51 -15.08
N ARG A 302 15.98 1.48 -15.03
CA ARG A 302 15.59 0.16 -14.47
C ARG A 302 15.29 0.22 -12.98
N LEU A 303 15.88 1.17 -12.26
CA LEU A 303 15.64 1.41 -10.84
C LEU A 303 14.31 2.11 -10.61
N ILE A 304 13.95 3.06 -11.49
CA ILE A 304 12.65 3.74 -11.50
C ILE A 304 11.55 2.71 -11.74
N ASP A 305 11.70 1.84 -12.74
CA ASP A 305 10.75 0.77 -13.04
C ASP A 305 10.59 -0.23 -11.88
N ASP A 306 11.70 -0.65 -11.27
CA ASP A 306 11.71 -1.61 -10.15
C ASP A 306 11.05 -0.99 -8.90
N VAL A 307 11.35 0.27 -8.58
CA VAL A 307 10.69 1.02 -7.49
C VAL A 307 9.19 1.22 -7.80
N ALA A 308 8.81 1.52 -9.04
CA ALA A 308 7.42 1.67 -9.48
C ALA A 308 6.63 0.35 -9.50
N SER A 309 7.31 -0.78 -9.61
CA SER A 309 6.73 -2.14 -9.58
C SER A 309 6.62 -2.73 -8.16
N SER A 310 7.37 -2.20 -7.19
CA SER A 310 7.36 -2.68 -5.80
C SER A 310 6.09 -2.24 -5.03
N HIS A 311 5.06 -3.09 -5.03
CA HIS A 311 3.74 -2.88 -4.40
C HIS A 311 3.73 -2.91 -2.85
N THR A 312 4.83 -2.60 -2.19
CA THR A 312 4.97 -2.71 -0.73
C THR A 312 5.33 -1.37 -0.13
N SER A 313 4.66 -1.04 0.99
CA SER A 313 4.88 0.17 1.80
C SER A 313 6.37 0.55 1.89
N PRO A 314 6.72 1.86 1.75
CA PRO A 314 8.11 2.32 1.63
C PRO A 314 9.06 1.82 2.73
N LEU A 315 8.53 1.50 3.91
CA LEU A 315 9.30 1.06 5.08
C LEU A 315 9.60 -0.44 5.16
N THR A 316 8.97 -1.31 4.36
CA THR A 316 9.07 -2.78 4.54
C THR A 316 9.60 -3.56 3.34
N SER A 317 9.75 -2.94 2.16
CA SER A 317 10.32 -3.65 1.00
C SER A 317 11.85 -3.69 1.01
N PRO A 318 12.48 -4.78 0.52
CA PRO A 318 13.92 -4.82 0.27
C PRO A 318 14.31 -3.78 -0.79
N LEU A 319 15.61 -3.42 -0.81
CA LEU A 319 16.20 -2.56 -1.84
C LEU A 319 15.89 -3.09 -3.25
N PRO A 320 15.78 -2.19 -4.25
CA PRO A 320 15.52 -2.58 -5.63
C PRO A 320 16.50 -3.69 -6.07
N VAL A 321 15.95 -4.75 -6.68
CA VAL A 321 16.72 -5.84 -7.29
C VAL A 321 17.62 -5.29 -8.39
N ALA A 322 17.17 -4.26 -9.12
CA ALA A 322 17.98 -3.56 -10.10
C ALA A 322 19.26 -2.94 -9.50
N LEU A 323 19.23 -2.51 -8.23
CA LEU A 323 20.36 -1.84 -7.56
C LEU A 323 21.43 -2.82 -7.10
N LEU A 324 21.01 -3.91 -6.44
CA LEU A 324 21.92 -4.82 -5.75
C LEU A 324 22.03 -6.20 -6.41
N GLY A 325 21.23 -6.48 -7.44
CA GLY A 325 21.21 -7.74 -8.17
C GLY A 325 20.44 -8.84 -7.44
N THR A 326 20.88 -10.08 -7.62
CA THR A 326 20.20 -11.28 -7.07
C THR A 326 20.06 -11.23 -5.54
N PRO A 327 19.11 -11.99 -4.94
CA PRO A 327 18.94 -12.05 -3.47
C PRO A 327 20.23 -12.41 -2.70
N PHE A 328 21.11 -13.19 -3.32
CA PHE A 328 22.43 -13.50 -2.78
C PHE A 328 23.35 -12.27 -2.74
N GLN A 329 23.41 -11.50 -3.83
CA GLN A 329 24.21 -10.27 -3.92
C GLN A 329 23.68 -9.18 -2.98
N GLN A 330 22.36 -9.08 -2.81
CA GLN A 330 21.73 -8.18 -1.84
C GLN A 330 22.18 -8.48 -0.41
N ARG A 331 22.08 -9.74 0.02
CA ARG A 331 22.51 -10.16 1.36
C ARG A 331 23.99 -9.88 1.61
N LEU A 332 24.82 -10.05 0.58
CA LEU A 332 26.26 -9.79 0.66
C LEU A 332 26.56 -8.28 0.81
N TRP A 333 25.87 -7.44 0.04
CA TRP A 333 26.04 -5.98 0.10
C TRP A 333 25.56 -5.37 1.41
N LEU A 334 24.51 -5.94 2.01
CA LEU A 334 23.93 -5.49 3.28
C LEU A 334 24.58 -6.13 4.51
N LEU A 335 25.55 -7.03 4.31
CA LEU A 335 26.27 -7.69 5.39
C LEU A 335 26.91 -6.65 6.32
N GLY A 336 26.59 -6.71 7.62
CA GLY A 336 27.11 -5.79 8.63
C GLY A 336 26.19 -4.63 8.99
N LEU A 337 25.09 -4.43 8.25
CA LEU A 337 24.05 -3.45 8.57
C LEU A 337 22.98 -4.07 9.48
N THR A 338 22.52 -3.31 10.45
CA THR A 338 21.34 -3.63 11.27
C THR A 338 20.06 -3.57 10.44
N ALA A 339 18.98 -4.22 10.89
CA ALA A 339 17.67 -4.14 10.23
C ALA A 339 17.19 -2.68 10.08
N ALA A 340 17.44 -1.84 11.10
CA ALA A 340 17.12 -0.42 11.06
C ALA A 340 17.95 0.35 10.01
N GLU A 341 19.25 0.04 9.86
CA GLU A 341 20.09 0.65 8.82
C GLU A 341 19.70 0.19 7.41
N GLN A 342 19.26 -1.07 7.25
CA GLN A 342 18.77 -1.58 5.96
C GLN A 342 17.45 -0.92 5.55
N GLN A 343 16.53 -0.72 6.51
CA GLN A 343 15.27 0.01 6.28
C GLN A 343 15.53 1.49 5.96
N TRP A 344 16.45 2.13 6.69
CA TRP A 344 16.85 3.51 6.45
C TRP A 344 17.46 3.69 5.04
N LEU A 345 18.36 2.79 4.64
CA LEU A 345 18.97 2.78 3.32
C LEU A 345 17.94 2.59 2.21
N ALA A 346 16.99 1.66 2.38
CA ALA A 346 15.92 1.43 1.41
C ALA A 346 15.01 2.65 1.24
N ALA A 347 14.67 3.32 2.34
CA ALA A 347 13.87 4.54 2.30
C ALA A 347 14.58 5.68 1.55
N GLU A 348 15.87 5.91 1.81
CA GLU A 348 16.62 7.02 1.19
C GLU A 348 16.85 6.79 -0.31
N VAL A 349 17.16 5.55 -0.73
CA VAL A 349 17.30 5.19 -2.16
C VAL A 349 15.97 5.41 -2.90
N LYS A 350 14.86 4.93 -2.34
CA LYS A 350 13.53 5.12 -2.96
C LYS A 350 13.12 6.58 -3.03
N ALA A 351 13.43 7.36 -1.99
CA ALA A 351 13.16 8.80 -1.97
C ALA A 351 13.93 9.51 -3.09
N PHE A 352 15.22 9.20 -3.25
CA PHE A 352 16.01 9.79 -4.32
C PHE A 352 15.52 9.39 -5.72
N VAL A 353 15.17 8.12 -5.94
CA VAL A 353 14.61 7.64 -7.21
C VAL A 353 13.27 8.30 -7.54
N ARG A 354 12.43 8.56 -6.54
CA ARG A 354 11.16 9.30 -6.72
C ARG A 354 11.36 10.78 -7.02
N ASP A 355 12.45 11.38 -6.55
CA ASP A 355 12.77 12.78 -6.86
C ASP A 355 13.40 12.92 -8.27
N LEU A 356 13.75 11.81 -8.93
CA LEU A 356 14.33 11.78 -10.28
C LEU A 356 13.31 11.60 -11.40
N GLY A 357 12.19 10.91 -11.14
CA GLY A 357 11.10 10.67 -12.09
C GLY A 357 9.91 11.58 -11.82
#